data_AF-A0A523GUM5-F1
#
_entry.id   AF-A0A523GUM5-F1
#
_cell.length_a   1.000
_cell.length_b   1.000
_cell.length_c   1.000
_cell.angle_alpha   90.00
_cell.angle_beta   90.00
_cell.angle_gamma   90.00
#
_symmetry.space_group_name_H-M   'P 1'
#
loop_
_entity.id
_entity.type
_entity.pdbx_description
1 polymer ?
#
loop_
_entity_poly.entity_id
_entity_poly.type
_entity_poly.pdbx_seq_one_letter_code
_entity_poly.pdbx_strand_id
1 'polypeptide(L)'
;SPRQADLMIVAGWVSYKMSHAIRRVWDQMADPKWCIAMGACASSGGMHRCYGVVQGCDNFLPVDVYVAGCPPRPEALIHALMDIQEKIRNQYTIAKDFEFGEARETPSPAKPRIITPDGDKIFSPSDLNDQAR
;
A
#
# COMPACT_ATOMS: atom_id res chain seq x y z
N SER A 1 -19.49 1.71 -1.09
CA SER A 1 -19.23 2.87 -1.96
C SER A 1 -17.88 3.46 -1.55
N PRO A 2 -17.09 4.12 -2.44
CA PRO A 2 -15.77 4.63 -2.05
C PRO A 2 -15.84 5.67 -0.92
N ARG A 3 -16.95 6.40 -0.82
CA ARG A 3 -17.19 7.37 0.26
C ARG A 3 -17.33 6.74 1.66
N GLN A 4 -17.58 5.44 1.73
CA GLN A 4 -17.73 4.67 2.97
C GLN A 4 -16.59 3.66 3.16
N ALA A 5 -15.54 3.76 2.36
CA ALA A 5 -14.39 2.87 2.42
C ALA A 5 -13.17 3.66 2.87
N ASP A 6 -12.41 3.06 3.78
CA ASP A 6 -11.22 3.68 4.37
C ASP A 6 -9.93 3.03 3.82
N LEU A 7 -10.07 1.85 3.22
CA LEU A 7 -8.99 1.08 2.63
C LEU A 7 -9.30 0.79 1.16
N MET A 8 -8.31 0.97 0.29
CA MET A 8 -8.38 0.54 -1.10
C MET A 8 -7.30 -0.50 -1.40
N ILE A 9 -7.71 -1.61 -2.01
CA ILE A 9 -6.81 -2.69 -2.41
C ILE A 9 -6.76 -2.74 -3.93
N VAL A 10 -5.59 -2.54 -4.51
CA VAL A 10 -5.37 -2.69 -5.95
C VAL A 10 -4.92 -4.12 -6.23
N ALA A 11 -5.89 -4.99 -6.54
CA ALA A 11 -5.69 -6.42 -6.75
C ALA A 11 -5.47 -6.75 -8.23
N GLY A 12 -4.26 -6.46 -8.75
CA GLY A 12 -3.86 -6.86 -10.10
C GLY A 12 -3.19 -5.76 -10.91
N TRP A 13 -3.08 -5.99 -12.21
CA TRP A 13 -2.50 -5.04 -13.15
C TRP A 13 -3.50 -3.93 -13.49
N VAL A 14 -2.98 -2.74 -13.78
CA VAL A 14 -3.79 -1.57 -14.13
C VAL A 14 -3.42 -1.12 -15.55
N SER A 15 -4.42 -0.93 -16.39
CA SER A 15 -4.22 -0.36 -17.72
C SER A 15 -4.18 1.18 -17.67
N TYR A 16 -3.52 1.81 -18.63
CA TYR A 16 -3.47 3.27 -18.74
C TYR A 16 -4.86 3.90 -18.83
N LYS A 17 -5.83 3.23 -19.47
CA LYS A 17 -7.21 3.71 -19.55
C LYS A 17 -7.90 3.68 -18.18
N MET A 18 -7.59 2.68 -17.35
CA MET A 18 -8.21 2.47 -16.05
C MET A 18 -7.60 3.35 -14.95
N SER A 19 -6.33 3.76 -15.07
CA SER A 19 -5.63 4.56 -14.07
C SER A 19 -6.40 5.82 -13.66
N HIS A 20 -6.99 6.55 -14.62
CA HIS A 20 -7.80 7.74 -14.36
C HIS A 20 -9.10 7.44 -13.60
N ALA A 21 -9.70 6.28 -13.82
CA ALA A 21 -10.90 5.88 -13.08
C ALA A 21 -10.56 5.54 -11.63
N ILE A 22 -9.48 4.79 -11.42
CA ILE A 22 -9.00 4.44 -10.07
C ILE A 22 -8.62 5.70 -9.29
N ARG A 23 -7.92 6.64 -9.94
CA ARG A 23 -7.58 7.92 -9.30
C ARG A 23 -8.83 8.68 -8.84
N ARG A 24 -9.88 8.72 -9.66
CA ARG A 24 -11.16 9.35 -9.28
C ARG A 24 -11.82 8.66 -8.10
N VAL A 25 -11.74 7.33 -8.02
CA VAL A 25 -12.27 6.56 -6.89
C VAL A 25 -11.52 6.93 -5.61
N TRP A 26 -10.19 7.00 -5.67
CA TRP A 26 -9.35 7.43 -4.54
C TRP A 26 -9.66 8.85 -4.08
N ASP A 27 -9.83 9.79 -5.01
CA ASP A 27 -10.14 11.18 -4.68
C ASP A 27 -11.55 11.36 -4.07
N GLN A 28 -12.45 10.39 -4.26
CA GLN A 28 -13.79 10.39 -3.64
C GLN A 28 -13.81 9.78 -2.23
N MET A 29 -12.75 9.09 -1.81
CA MET A 29 -12.62 8.53 -0.46
C MET A 29 -12.37 9.64 0.55
N ALA A 30 -12.97 9.53 1.73
CA ALA A 30 -12.71 10.45 2.84
C ALA A 30 -11.27 10.27 3.37
N ASP A 31 -10.75 11.29 4.07
CA ASP A 31 -9.54 11.15 4.87
C ASP A 31 -9.94 10.72 6.28
N PRO A 32 -9.26 9.77 6.96
CA PRO A 32 -8.02 9.06 6.61
C PRO A 32 -8.24 7.85 5.69
N LYS A 33 -7.30 7.59 4.78
CA LYS A 33 -7.38 6.48 3.80
C LYS A 33 -6.03 5.83 3.56
N TRP A 34 -6.05 4.53 3.24
CA TRP A 34 -4.86 3.73 2.97
C TRP A 34 -4.96 2.92 1.68
N CYS A 35 -3.82 2.67 1.04
CA CYS A 35 -3.74 1.88 -0.18
C CYS A 35 -2.81 0.67 -0.03
N ILE A 36 -3.32 -0.51 -0.40
CA ILE A 36 -2.52 -1.74 -0.55
C ILE A 36 -2.35 -2.05 -2.04
N ALA A 37 -1.10 -2.22 -2.47
CA ALA A 37 -0.79 -2.81 -3.77
C ALA A 37 -0.65 -4.32 -3.61
N MET A 38 -1.57 -5.09 -4.22
CA MET A 38 -1.62 -6.53 -4.08
C MET A 38 -1.03 -7.22 -5.32
N GLY A 39 0.11 -7.87 -5.11
CA GLY A 39 0.81 -8.67 -6.10
C GLY A 39 1.78 -7.87 -6.98
N ALA A 40 2.68 -8.59 -7.66
CA ALA A 40 3.71 -8.01 -8.51
C ALA A 40 3.14 -7.13 -9.64
N CYS A 41 1.96 -7.49 -10.14
CA CYS A 41 1.25 -6.74 -11.17
C CYS A 41 0.85 -5.32 -10.72
N ALA A 42 0.46 -5.13 -9.45
CA ALA A 42 0.11 -3.82 -8.90
C ALA A 42 1.36 -3.04 -8.51
N SER A 43 2.38 -3.71 -7.97
CA SER A 43 3.60 -3.06 -7.47
C SER A 43 4.50 -2.54 -8.59
N SER A 44 4.79 -3.36 -9.60
CA SER A 44 5.79 -3.05 -10.64
C SER A 44 5.32 -3.31 -12.08
N GLY A 45 4.04 -3.64 -12.27
CA GLY A 45 3.51 -4.13 -13.56
C GLY A 45 3.72 -5.65 -13.77
N GLY A 46 4.55 -6.28 -12.94
CA GLY A 46 4.74 -7.74 -12.89
C GLY A 46 5.21 -8.32 -14.22
N MET A 47 4.52 -9.37 -14.67
CA MET A 47 4.82 -10.06 -15.94
C MET A 47 4.43 -9.23 -17.18
N HIS A 48 3.60 -8.20 -17.03
CA HIS A 48 3.02 -7.46 -18.16
C HIS A 48 3.79 -6.16 -18.44
N ARG A 49 4.94 -6.29 -19.12
CA ARG A 49 5.70 -5.16 -19.67
C ARG A 49 5.21 -4.80 -21.08
N CYS A 50 3.95 -4.41 -21.23
CA CYS A 50 3.38 -4.01 -22.51
C CYS A 50 2.79 -2.59 -22.45
N TYR A 51 2.64 -1.98 -23.63
CA TYR A 51 2.24 -0.57 -23.80
C TYR A 51 0.90 -0.21 -23.13
N GLY A 52 0.04 -1.20 -22.88
CA GLY A 52 -1.28 -0.99 -22.28
C GLY A 52 -1.27 -0.91 -20.76
N VAL A 53 -0.15 -1.23 -20.09
CA VAL A 53 -0.07 -1.46 -18.64
C VAL A 53 0.82 -0.44 -17.96
N VAL A 54 0.30 0.11 -16.86
CA VAL A 54 1.08 1.01 -15.98
C VAL A 54 2.09 0.17 -15.21
N GLN A 55 3.37 0.55 -15.28
CA GLN A 55 4.47 -0.12 -14.59
C GLN A 55 4.52 0.33 -13.12
N GLY A 56 3.50 -0.05 -12.35
CA GLY A 56 3.35 0.22 -10.92
C GLY A 56 2.25 1.21 -10.56
N CYS A 57 1.50 0.92 -9.49
CA CYS A 57 0.42 1.76 -8.97
C CYS A 57 0.93 3.04 -8.31
N ASP A 58 2.19 3.06 -7.87
CA ASP A 58 2.85 4.18 -7.21
C ASP A 58 2.93 5.44 -8.10
N ASN A 59 2.81 5.27 -9.41
CA ASN A 59 2.85 6.39 -10.37
C ASN A 59 1.65 7.34 -10.24
N PHE A 60 0.50 6.88 -9.72
CA PHE A 60 -0.73 7.69 -9.66
C PHE A 60 -1.43 7.68 -8.30
N LEU A 61 -1.08 6.72 -7.42
CA LEU A 61 -1.68 6.53 -6.12
C LEU A 61 -0.58 6.40 -5.06
N PRO A 62 -0.74 6.99 -3.87
CA PRO A 62 0.20 6.76 -2.77
C PRO A 62 -0.02 5.36 -2.20
N VAL A 63 0.98 4.48 -2.27
CA VAL A 63 0.90 3.12 -1.73
C VAL A 63 1.52 3.04 -0.33
N ASP A 64 0.77 2.47 0.63
CA ASP A 64 1.25 2.30 2.00
C ASP A 64 1.97 0.97 2.22
N VAL A 65 1.41 -0.10 1.65
CA VAL A 65 1.89 -1.48 1.83
C VAL A 65 1.88 -2.21 0.50
N TYR A 66 2.97 -2.92 0.21
CA TYR A 66 3.13 -3.79 -0.94
C TYR A 66 3.06 -5.26 -0.51
N VAL A 67 2.17 -6.03 -1.14
CA VAL A 67 2.09 -7.48 -0.95
C VAL A 67 2.73 -8.17 -2.15
N ALA A 68 3.83 -8.88 -1.94
CA ALA A 68 4.48 -9.62 -3.01
C ALA A 68 3.75 -10.94 -3.32
N GLY A 69 3.67 -11.29 -4.60
CA GLY A 69 3.08 -12.53 -5.08
C GLY A 69 2.45 -12.42 -6.47
N CYS A 70 2.19 -13.56 -7.12
CA CYS A 70 1.54 -13.63 -8.43
C CYS A 70 0.83 -14.99 -8.64
N PRO A 71 -0.35 -15.23 -8.03
CA PRO A 71 -1.06 -14.40 -7.03
C PRO A 71 -0.44 -14.52 -5.63
N PRO A 72 -0.63 -13.55 -4.73
CA PRO A 72 -0.15 -13.63 -3.36
C PRO A 72 -0.91 -14.69 -2.56
N ARG A 73 -0.21 -15.31 -1.59
CA ARG A 73 -0.80 -16.24 -0.63
C ARG A 73 -1.81 -15.50 0.26
N PRO A 74 -2.96 -16.11 0.63
CA PRO A 74 -3.97 -15.45 1.45
C PRO A 74 -3.43 -15.02 2.82
N GLU A 75 -2.48 -15.76 3.38
CA GLU A 75 -1.80 -15.41 4.65
C GLU A 75 -1.03 -14.10 4.53
N ALA A 76 -0.37 -13.86 3.40
CA ALA A 76 0.36 -12.63 3.14
C ALA A 76 -0.57 -11.41 3.04
N LEU A 77 -1.79 -11.59 2.51
CA LEU A 77 -2.81 -10.54 2.49
C LEU A 77 -3.32 -10.23 3.90
N ILE A 78 -3.55 -11.26 4.72
CA ILE A 78 -3.95 -11.08 6.13
C ILE A 78 -2.86 -10.35 6.90
N HIS A 79 -1.59 -10.70 6.71
CA HIS A 79 -0.46 -10.00 7.30
C HIS A 79 -0.43 -8.52 6.88
N ALA A 80 -0.73 -8.21 5.62
CA ALA A 80 -0.79 -6.84 5.13
C ALA A 80 -1.89 -6.01 5.83
N LEU A 81 -3.03 -6.63 6.11
CA LEU A 81 -4.09 -5.99 6.89
C LEU A 81 -3.66 -5.76 8.34
N MET A 82 -2.95 -6.72 8.95
CA MET A 82 -2.39 -6.57 10.30
C MET A 82 -1.35 -5.45 10.37
N ASP A 83 -0.48 -5.33 9.37
CA ASP A 83 0.51 -4.25 9.26
C ASP A 83 -0.15 -2.87 9.16
N ILE A 84 -1.23 -2.75 8.39
CA ILE A 84 -1.99 -1.49 8.32
C ILE A 84 -2.66 -1.19 9.66
N GLN A 85 -3.24 -2.18 10.32
CA GLN A 85 -3.78 -1.98 11.66
C GLN A 85 -2.70 -1.50 12.64
N GLU A 86 -1.49 -2.05 12.57
CA GLU A 86 -0.35 -1.58 13.36
C GLU A 86 0.05 -0.14 13.00
N LYS A 87 0.12 0.19 11.71
CA LYS A 87 0.42 1.55 11.23
C LYS A 87 -0.59 2.56 11.77
N ILE A 88 -1.88 2.21 11.75
CA ILE A 88 -2.97 3.05 12.29
C ILE A 88 -2.85 3.18 13.82
N ARG A 89 -2.52 2.10 14.53
CA ARG A 89 -2.27 2.15 15.99
C ARG A 89 -1.10 3.03 16.36
N ASN A 90 -0.09 3.17 15.51
CA ASN A 90 1.07 4.02 15.77
C ASN A 90 0.92 5.45 15.22
N GLN A 91 -0.09 5.71 14.39
CA GLN A 91 -0.34 7.04 13.82
C GLN A 91 -0.83 8.00 14.90
N TYR A 92 -0.29 9.23 14.87
CA TYR A 92 -0.70 10.33 15.73
C TYR A 92 -2.15 10.73 15.42
N THR A 93 -2.98 10.81 16.45
CA THR A 93 -4.35 11.32 16.37
C THR A 93 -4.55 12.23 17.58
N ILE A 94 -5.23 13.36 17.39
CA ILE A 94 -5.56 14.32 18.45
C ILE A 94 -6.21 13.64 19.68
N ALA A 95 -6.98 12.57 19.46
CA ALA A 95 -7.55 11.77 20.55
C ALA A 95 -6.50 11.10 21.46
N LYS A 96 -5.36 10.66 20.91
CA LYS A 96 -4.26 10.05 21.69
C LYS A 96 -3.50 11.06 22.53
N ASP A 97 -3.49 12.33 22.14
CA ASP A 97 -2.83 13.39 22.91
C ASP A 97 -3.52 13.63 24.24
N PHE A 98 -4.85 13.54 24.28
CA PHE A 98 -5.63 13.67 25.51
C PHE A 98 -5.39 12.51 26.48
N GLU A 99 -5.04 11.32 25.98
CA GLU A 99 -4.77 10.15 26.82
C GLU A 99 -3.32 10.09 27.33
N PHE A 100 -2.34 10.55 26.55
CA PHE A 100 -0.90 10.34 26.86
C PHE A 100 -0.06 11.62 27.04
N GLY A 101 -0.59 12.83 26.84
CA GLY A 101 0.08 14.09 27.22
C GLY A 101 1.42 14.37 26.52
N GLU A 102 1.81 13.60 25.50
CA GLU A 102 3.03 13.81 24.71
C GLU A 102 2.67 14.01 23.24
N ALA A 103 3.00 15.18 22.71
CA ALA A 103 2.97 15.45 21.27
C ALA A 103 4.07 14.62 20.58
N ARG A 104 3.72 13.40 20.15
CA ARG A 104 4.64 12.55 19.38
C ARG A 104 4.65 13.01 17.93
N GLU A 105 5.85 13.15 17.38
CA GLU A 105 6.16 13.69 16.06
C GLU A 105 5.20 13.17 14.97
N THR A 106 4.75 14.07 14.10
CA THR A 106 4.02 13.71 12.88
C THR A 106 4.76 12.58 12.17
N PRO A 107 4.10 11.45 11.87
CA PRO A 107 4.80 10.36 11.21
C PRO A 107 5.28 10.85 9.84
N SER A 108 6.59 11.07 9.74
CA SER A 108 7.37 11.09 8.50
C SER A 108 6.86 9.96 7.60
N PRO A 109 6.74 10.17 6.27
CA PRO A 109 6.16 9.18 5.36
C PRO A 109 6.81 7.83 5.60
N ALA A 110 6.11 6.96 6.33
CA ALA A 110 6.65 5.69 6.73
C ALA A 110 6.91 4.92 5.45
N LYS A 111 8.19 4.59 5.23
CA LYS A 111 8.66 3.86 4.04
C LYS A 111 7.70 2.71 3.76
N PRO A 112 7.26 2.51 2.51
CA PRO A 112 6.27 1.48 2.22
C PRO A 112 6.87 0.11 2.55
N ARG A 113 6.16 -0.66 3.39
CA ARG A 113 6.59 -2.00 3.81
C ARG A 113 6.28 -3.00 2.70
N ILE A 114 7.21 -3.91 2.41
CA ILE A 114 7.06 -4.99 1.43
C ILE A 114 6.92 -6.33 2.18
N ILE A 115 5.82 -7.04 1.94
CA ILE A 115 5.51 -8.33 2.57
C ILE A 115 5.78 -9.44 1.55
N THR A 116 6.69 -10.35 1.89
CA THR A 116 7.12 -11.46 1.03
C THR A 116 6.33 -12.75 1.36
N PRO A 117 6.15 -13.70 0.42
CA PRO A 117 5.33 -14.90 0.64
C PRO A 117 5.77 -15.84 1.78
N ASP A 118 6.97 -15.67 2.32
CA ASP A 118 7.57 -16.54 3.35
C ASP A 118 7.53 -15.94 4.76
N GLY A 119 6.69 -14.93 5.01
CA GLY A 119 6.26 -14.52 6.35
C GLY A 119 7.27 -13.75 7.22
N ASP A 120 8.58 -13.79 6.96
CA ASP A 120 9.54 -13.41 8.01
C ASP A 120 10.42 -12.18 7.72
N LYS A 121 10.22 -11.43 6.61
CA LYS A 121 11.06 -10.26 6.31
C LYS A 121 10.25 -9.07 5.80
N ILE A 122 10.11 -8.06 6.67
CA ILE A 122 9.69 -6.69 6.34
C ILE A 122 10.88 -6.04 5.63
N PHE A 123 10.88 -6.00 4.30
CA PHE A 123 11.93 -5.32 3.55
C PHE A 123 11.63 -3.82 3.43
N SER A 124 12.64 -3.00 3.67
CA SER A 124 12.59 -1.58 3.38
C SER A 124 12.98 -1.34 1.91
N PRO A 125 12.47 -0.29 1.23
CA PRO A 125 12.79 -0.03 -0.18
C PRO A 125 14.30 0.06 -0.52
N SER A 126 15.18 0.31 0.46
CA SER A 126 16.64 0.28 0.28
C SER A 126 17.19 -1.13 0.07
N ASP A 127 16.58 -2.14 0.69
CA ASP A 127 17.08 -3.52 0.66
C ASP A 127 16.74 -4.24 -0.67
N LEU A 128 15.74 -3.73 -1.40
CA LEU A 128 15.34 -4.26 -2.72
C LEU A 128 16.31 -3.83 -3.83
N ASN A 129 16.91 -2.65 -3.70
CA ASN A 129 17.86 -2.12 -4.69
C ASN A 129 19.21 -2.86 -4.65
N ASP A 130 19.55 -3.45 -3.49
CA ASP A 130 20.75 -4.29 -3.32
C ASP A 130 20.56 -5.72 -3.84
N GLN A 131 19.32 -6.22 -3.95
CA GLN A 131 19.02 -7.54 -4.54
C GLN A 131 18.78 -7.51 -6.05
N ALA A 132 18.57 -6.32 -6.63
CA ALA A 132 18.36 -6.10 -8.05
C ALA A 132 19.67 -5.82 -8.84
N ARG A 133 20.84 -5.96 -8.19
CA ARG A 133 22.17 -5.92 -8.81
C ARG A 133 22.78 -7.30 -8.94
#